data_AF-A0A1T4RAE9-F1
#
_entry.id   AF-A0A1T4RAE9-F1
#
_cell.length_a   1.000
_cell.length_b   1.000
_cell.length_c   1.000
_cell.angle_alpha   90.00
_cell.angle_beta   90.00
_cell.angle_gamma   90.00
#
_symmetry.space_group_name_H-M   'P 1'
#
loop_
_entity.id
_entity.type
_entity.pdbx_description
1 polymer ?
#
loop_
_entity_poly.entity_id
_entity_poly.type
_entity_poly.pdbx_seq_one_letter_code
_entity_poly.pdbx_strand_id
1 'polypeptide(L)'
;MPKFITEKFFKTYFYNKDSSDWEKAIFTREEFKELESKLIKTNTSLQDCSKELDFFKNQKINLEIKIKELQEQLIEFENIKTENKNLNNLNQNLLRICKERANAKRKLMPKKTHHGYIKKHAEQYIYKFTDHTVVNGRRFTNEKFLDLWKSIVQSPYSLEISSNKVLSLITNDLKSFKIEFVNIKDFSTWNKLSLFSYNKLDSIVIYEIKLKENLKDYLWEFQVLSNIQLDF
;
A
#
# COMPACT_ATOMS: atom_id res chain seq x y z
N MET A 1 10.00 -35.18 68.84
CA MET A 1 10.25 -35.98 67.62
C MET A 1 8.91 -36.54 67.14
N PRO A 2 8.61 -36.50 65.83
CA PRO A 2 7.26 -36.75 65.34
C PRO A 2 6.88 -38.23 65.43
N LYS A 3 5.64 -38.50 65.87
CA LYS A 3 5.01 -39.81 65.80
C LYS A 3 4.65 -40.08 64.33
N PHE A 4 5.41 -40.92 63.65
CA PHE A 4 4.99 -41.45 62.35
C PHE A 4 3.86 -42.45 62.57
N ILE A 5 2.70 -42.11 62.01
CA ILE A 5 1.53 -42.96 61.93
C ILE A 5 1.90 -44.16 61.05
N THR A 6 1.60 -45.35 61.57
CA THR A 6 1.87 -46.66 60.96
C THR A 6 1.42 -46.74 59.50
N GLU A 7 2.29 -47.22 58.61
CA GLU A 7 1.91 -47.77 57.30
C GLU A 7 1.09 -49.05 57.52
N LYS A 8 -0.17 -48.86 57.92
CA LYS A 8 -1.18 -49.90 57.82
C LYS A 8 -1.54 -50.04 56.34
N PHE A 9 -1.20 -51.20 55.81
CA PHE A 9 -1.89 -51.84 54.69
C PHE A 9 -1.87 -51.10 53.36
N PHE A 10 -0.77 -51.18 52.61
CA PHE A 10 -0.84 -51.50 51.17
C PHE A 10 0.45 -52.22 50.77
N LYS A 11 0.54 -53.52 51.09
CA LYS A 11 1.38 -54.41 50.27
C LYS A 11 0.68 -54.49 48.92
N THR A 12 1.10 -53.67 47.97
CA THR A 12 0.84 -53.90 46.56
C THR A 12 1.58 -55.19 46.19
N TYR A 13 0.88 -56.31 46.29
CA TYR A 13 1.35 -57.56 45.71
C TYR A 13 1.35 -57.37 44.19
N PHE A 14 2.52 -57.05 43.63
CA PHE A 14 2.77 -57.27 42.22
C PHE A 14 2.82 -58.78 42.03
N TYR A 15 1.72 -59.37 41.57
CA TYR A 15 1.70 -60.77 41.19
C TYR A 15 2.62 -60.93 39.97
N ASN A 16 3.84 -61.44 40.21
CA ASN A 16 4.64 -61.98 39.12
C ASN A 16 3.83 -63.08 38.46
N LYS A 17 3.67 -62.98 37.13
CA LYS A 17 2.79 -63.85 36.35
C LYS A 17 3.11 -65.34 36.48
N ASP A 18 4.31 -65.67 36.96
CA ASP A 18 4.79 -67.03 37.17
C ASP A 18 5.63 -67.10 38.47
N SER A 19 4.99 -67.14 39.64
CA SER A 19 5.66 -67.70 40.83
C SER A 19 5.43 -69.20 40.82
N SER A 20 6.52 -69.97 40.90
CA SER A 20 6.51 -71.43 40.95
C SER A 20 5.71 -72.02 42.14
N ASP A 21 5.32 -71.18 43.11
CA ASP A 21 4.71 -71.59 44.37
C ASP A 21 3.17 -71.65 44.35
N TRP A 22 2.51 -71.30 43.25
CA TRP A 22 1.04 -71.29 43.14
C TRP A 22 0.54 -72.10 41.94
N GLU A 23 0.89 -73.39 41.88
CA GLU A 23 0.38 -74.28 40.81
C GLU A 23 -1.13 -74.54 40.88
N LYS A 24 -1.75 -74.43 42.07
CA LYS A 24 -3.17 -74.76 42.28
C LYS A 24 -3.84 -73.83 43.28
N ALA A 25 -4.97 -73.25 42.89
CA ALA A 25 -5.88 -72.53 43.76
C ALA A 25 -7.09 -73.42 44.10
N ILE A 26 -7.42 -73.55 45.39
CA ILE A 26 -8.56 -74.32 45.87
C ILE A 26 -9.68 -73.33 46.20
N PHE A 27 -10.73 -73.33 45.39
CA PHE A 27 -11.91 -72.49 45.58
C PHE A 27 -13.07 -73.29 46.15
N THR A 28 -13.94 -72.63 46.91
CA THR A 28 -15.27 -73.17 47.15
C THR A 28 -16.10 -73.17 45.86
N ARG A 29 -17.12 -74.02 45.77
CA ARG A 29 -18.00 -74.08 44.58
C ARG A 29 -18.69 -72.74 44.28
N GLU A 30 -18.94 -71.92 45.30
CA GLU A 30 -19.59 -70.62 45.16
C GLU A 30 -18.63 -69.57 44.60
N GLU A 31 -17.43 -69.46 45.16
CA GLU A 31 -16.38 -68.56 44.68
C GLU A 31 -15.98 -68.85 43.23
N PHE A 32 -15.89 -70.14 42.86
CA PHE A 32 -15.59 -70.54 41.49
C PHE A 32 -16.69 -70.10 40.50
N LYS A 33 -17.97 -70.31 40.86
CA LYS A 33 -19.11 -69.84 40.04
C LYS A 33 -19.15 -68.32 39.92
N GLU A 34 -18.82 -67.60 40.99
CA GLU A 34 -18.78 -66.15 40.97
C GLU A 34 -17.67 -65.64 40.02
N LEU A 35 -16.48 -66.25 40.07
CA LEU A 35 -15.38 -65.96 39.15
C LEU A 35 -15.74 -66.25 37.70
N GLU A 36 -16.36 -67.40 37.40
CA GLU A 36 -16.86 -67.69 36.04
C GLU A 36 -17.85 -66.63 35.56
N SER A 37 -18.81 -66.24 36.41
CA SER A 37 -19.79 -65.21 36.05
C SER A 37 -19.16 -63.85 35.77
N LYS A 38 -18.12 -63.46 36.54
CA LYS A 38 -17.36 -62.23 36.31
C LYS A 38 -16.59 -62.31 35.01
N LEU A 39 -15.92 -63.43 34.74
CA LEU A 39 -15.14 -63.66 33.52
C LEU A 39 -16.02 -63.57 32.26
N ILE A 40 -17.21 -64.18 32.31
CA ILE A 40 -18.20 -64.09 31.22
C ILE A 40 -18.64 -62.63 31.00
N LYS A 41 -19.04 -61.92 32.06
CA LYS A 41 -19.46 -60.51 31.97
C LYS A 41 -18.35 -59.60 31.44
N THR A 42 -17.11 -59.81 31.86
CA THR A 42 -15.97 -59.04 31.34
C THR A 42 -15.71 -59.36 29.88
N ASN A 43 -15.80 -60.62 29.46
CA ASN A 43 -15.60 -61.00 28.06
C ASN A 43 -16.70 -60.43 27.16
N THR A 44 -17.96 -60.46 27.59
CA THR A 44 -19.06 -59.85 26.82
C THR A 44 -18.86 -58.34 26.70
N SER A 45 -18.50 -57.66 27.80
CA SER A 45 -18.24 -56.22 27.78
C SER A 45 -17.03 -55.85 26.90
N LEU A 46 -15.95 -56.65 26.92
CA LEU A 46 -14.80 -56.45 26.04
C LEU A 46 -15.18 -56.63 24.56
N GLN A 47 -16.01 -57.61 24.26
CA GLN A 47 -16.46 -57.87 22.90
C GLN A 47 -17.35 -56.74 22.36
N ASP A 48 -18.19 -56.15 23.21
CA ASP A 48 -19.02 -55.00 22.84
C ASP A 48 -18.17 -53.72 22.67
N CYS A 49 -17.24 -53.45 23.60
CA CYS A 49 -16.26 -52.36 23.45
C CYS A 49 -15.43 -52.50 22.15
N SER A 50 -15.07 -53.72 21.76
CA SER A 50 -14.34 -53.95 20.50
C SER A 50 -15.17 -53.57 19.28
N LYS A 51 -16.47 -53.89 19.25
CA LYS A 51 -17.36 -53.54 18.14
C LYS A 51 -17.53 -52.02 18.03
N GLU A 52 -17.68 -51.32 19.15
CA GLU A 52 -17.78 -49.86 19.19
C GLU A 52 -16.49 -49.21 18.67
N LEU A 53 -15.33 -49.73 19.08
CA LEU A 53 -14.04 -49.25 18.63
C LEU A 53 -13.87 -49.39 17.10
N ASP A 54 -14.30 -50.52 16.53
CA ASP A 54 -14.27 -50.72 15.08
C ASP A 54 -15.27 -49.82 14.34
N PHE A 55 -16.44 -49.56 14.92
CA PHE A 55 -17.40 -48.59 14.40
C PHE A 55 -16.81 -47.17 14.33
N PHE A 56 -16.18 -46.71 15.43
CA PHE A 56 -15.56 -45.38 15.47
C PHE A 56 -14.35 -45.27 14.55
N LYS A 57 -13.55 -46.34 14.40
CA LYS A 57 -12.46 -46.38 13.41
C LYS A 57 -12.98 -46.20 11.99
N ASN A 58 -14.05 -46.92 11.62
CA ASN A 58 -14.64 -46.81 10.29
C ASN A 58 -15.22 -45.40 10.05
N GLN A 59 -15.88 -44.79 11.04
CA GLN A 59 -16.31 -43.40 10.93
C GLN A 59 -15.14 -42.43 10.73
N LYS A 60 -14.06 -42.61 11.50
CA LYS A 60 -12.86 -41.76 11.38
C LYS A 60 -12.27 -41.83 9.96
N ILE A 61 -12.13 -43.03 9.40
CA ILE A 61 -11.62 -43.21 8.03
C ILE A 61 -12.51 -42.49 7.02
N ASN A 62 -13.83 -42.62 7.14
CA ASN A 62 -14.77 -41.94 6.25
C ASN A 62 -14.66 -40.41 6.33
N LEU A 63 -14.49 -39.87 7.54
CA LEU A 63 -14.30 -38.43 7.75
C LEU A 63 -12.96 -37.95 7.17
N GLU A 64 -11.89 -38.73 7.31
CA GLU A 64 -10.58 -38.41 6.73
C GLU A 64 -10.65 -38.35 5.19
N ILE A 65 -11.35 -39.30 4.56
CA ILE A 65 -11.61 -39.27 3.12
C ILE A 65 -12.38 -38.01 2.74
N LYS A 66 -13.44 -37.67 3.49
CA LYS A 66 -14.26 -36.48 3.24
C LYS A 66 -13.47 -35.18 3.34
N ILE A 67 -12.59 -35.08 4.34
CA ILE A 67 -11.71 -33.92 4.52
C ILE A 67 -10.79 -33.77 3.31
N LYS A 68 -10.22 -34.87 2.82
CA LYS A 68 -9.33 -34.85 1.65
C LYS A 68 -10.07 -34.40 0.38
N GLU A 69 -11.27 -34.92 0.14
CA GLU A 69 -12.13 -34.47 -0.98
C GLU A 69 -12.40 -32.97 -0.92
N LEU A 70 -12.74 -32.44 0.26
CA LEU A 70 -13.02 -31.02 0.45
C LEU A 70 -11.78 -30.15 0.24
N GLN A 71 -10.60 -30.62 0.65
CA GLN A 71 -9.34 -29.92 0.42
C GLN A 71 -9.01 -29.81 -1.08
N GLU A 72 -9.21 -30.88 -1.83
CA GLU A 72 -9.00 -30.89 -3.29
C GLU A 72 -9.97 -29.91 -3.99
N GLN A 73 -11.24 -29.90 -3.58
CA GLN A 73 -12.24 -28.95 -4.10
C GLN A 73 -11.90 -27.48 -3.78
N LEU A 74 -11.35 -27.19 -2.60
CA LEU A 74 -10.94 -25.83 -2.24
C LEU A 74 -9.79 -25.34 -3.13
N ILE A 75 -8.78 -26.19 -3.37
CA ILE A 75 -7.65 -25.86 -4.24
C ILE A 75 -8.14 -25.58 -5.67
N GLU A 76 -9.04 -26.42 -6.19
CA GLU A 76 -9.63 -26.23 -7.52
C GLU A 76 -10.43 -24.93 -7.61
N PHE A 77 -11.24 -24.63 -6.59
CA PHE A 77 -12.00 -23.39 -6.51
C PHE A 77 -11.09 -22.14 -6.49
N GLU A 78 -9.99 -22.18 -5.75
CA GLU A 78 -9.01 -21.08 -5.72
C GLU A 78 -8.37 -20.88 -7.09
N ASN A 79 -7.96 -21.95 -7.75
CA ASN A 79 -7.40 -21.89 -9.10
C ASN A 79 -8.38 -21.25 -10.09
N ILE A 80 -9.64 -21.72 -10.12
CA ILE A 80 -10.70 -21.18 -10.97
C ILE A 80 -10.94 -19.69 -10.67
N LYS A 81 -10.92 -19.29 -9.39
CA LYS A 81 -11.09 -17.89 -8.99
C LYS A 81 -9.94 -17.01 -9.51
N THR A 82 -8.70 -17.48 -9.42
CA THR A 82 -7.55 -16.75 -9.96
C THR A 82 -7.61 -16.62 -11.49
N GLU A 83 -7.99 -17.69 -12.18
CA GLU A 83 -8.14 -17.69 -13.64
C GLU A 83 -9.24 -16.73 -14.08
N ASN A 84 -10.41 -16.75 -13.43
CA ASN A 84 -11.49 -15.80 -13.69
C ASN A 84 -11.04 -14.34 -13.51
N LYS A 85 -10.23 -14.04 -12.48
CA LYS A 85 -9.67 -12.71 -12.29
C LYS A 85 -8.74 -12.32 -13.45
N ASN A 86 -7.90 -13.24 -13.91
CA ASN A 86 -7.01 -13.02 -15.04
C ASN A 86 -7.80 -12.76 -16.33
N LEU A 87 -8.83 -13.57 -16.60
CA LEU A 87 -9.71 -13.40 -17.76
C LEU A 87 -10.46 -12.08 -17.72
N ASN A 88 -10.95 -11.66 -16.55
CA ASN A 88 -11.60 -10.36 -16.39
C ASN A 88 -10.63 -9.20 -16.70
N ASN A 89 -9.39 -9.27 -16.21
CA ASN A 89 -8.37 -8.26 -16.51
C ASN A 89 -8.04 -8.20 -18.02
N LEU A 90 -7.90 -9.36 -18.65
CA LEU A 90 -7.68 -9.47 -20.10
C LEU A 90 -8.86 -8.87 -20.87
N ASN A 91 -10.09 -9.17 -20.48
CA ASN A 91 -11.30 -8.65 -21.13
C ASN A 91 -11.41 -7.13 -20.97
N GLN A 92 -11.15 -6.59 -19.77
CA GLN A 92 -11.09 -5.13 -19.56
C GLN A 92 -10.06 -4.46 -20.47
N ASN A 93 -8.89 -5.09 -20.65
CA ASN A 93 -7.87 -4.57 -21.53
C ASN A 93 -8.31 -4.60 -23.01
N LEU A 94 -8.95 -5.68 -23.46
CA LEU A 94 -9.51 -5.78 -24.80
C LEU A 94 -10.57 -4.69 -25.06
N LEU A 95 -11.48 -4.47 -24.11
CA LEU A 95 -12.48 -3.41 -24.19
C LEU A 95 -11.85 -2.03 -24.30
N ARG A 96 -10.79 -1.78 -23.52
CA ARG A 96 -10.00 -0.54 -23.60
C ARG A 96 -9.39 -0.35 -24.99
N ILE A 97 -8.69 -1.36 -25.52
CA ILE A 97 -8.06 -1.31 -26.85
C ILE A 97 -9.11 -1.07 -27.94
N CYS A 98 -10.24 -1.78 -27.89
CA CYS A 98 -11.33 -1.59 -28.85
C CYS A 98 -11.90 -0.18 -28.81
N LYS A 99 -12.07 0.39 -27.60
CA LYS A 99 -12.51 1.78 -27.42
C LYS A 99 -11.49 2.76 -27.99
N GLU A 100 -10.21 2.59 -27.68
CA GLU A 100 -9.12 3.44 -28.20
C GLU A 100 -9.05 3.37 -29.73
N ARG A 101 -9.16 2.17 -30.33
CA ARG A 101 -9.20 1.97 -31.79
C ARG A 101 -10.43 2.60 -32.44
N ALA A 102 -11.62 2.45 -31.83
CA ALA A 102 -12.83 3.07 -32.32
C ALA A 102 -12.75 4.60 -32.26
N ASN A 103 -12.19 5.14 -31.17
CA ASN A 103 -11.93 6.57 -31.03
C ASN A 103 -10.93 7.07 -32.09
N ALA A 104 -9.83 6.35 -32.30
CA ALA A 104 -8.85 6.65 -33.34
C ALA A 104 -9.47 6.62 -34.74
N LYS A 105 -10.30 5.62 -35.06
CA LYS A 105 -11.03 5.52 -36.35
C LYS A 105 -11.96 6.72 -36.56
N ARG A 106 -12.59 7.22 -35.48
CA ARG A 106 -13.43 8.42 -35.49
C ARG A 106 -12.62 9.72 -35.43
N LYS A 107 -11.28 9.66 -35.38
CA LYS A 107 -10.37 10.80 -35.14
C LYS A 107 -10.78 11.61 -33.91
N LEU A 108 -11.38 10.96 -32.92
CA LEU A 108 -11.73 11.57 -31.64
C LEU A 108 -10.44 11.81 -30.87
N MET A 109 -9.97 13.05 -30.89
CA MET A 109 -8.88 13.51 -30.03
C MET A 109 -9.47 14.01 -28.71
N PRO A 110 -8.73 13.88 -27.58
CA PRO A 110 -9.14 14.52 -26.34
C PRO A 110 -9.35 16.02 -26.59
N LYS A 111 -10.54 16.53 -26.24
CA LYS A 111 -10.96 17.92 -26.50
C LYS A 111 -10.03 18.96 -25.81
N LYS A 112 -9.26 18.53 -24.79
CA LYS A 112 -8.28 19.33 -24.07
C LYS A 112 -6.98 18.54 -23.94
N THR A 113 -5.86 19.13 -24.33
CA THR A 113 -4.51 18.63 -24.01
C THR A 113 -4.14 19.13 -22.63
N HIS A 114 -4.03 18.23 -21.66
CA HIS A 114 -3.53 18.58 -20.33
C HIS A 114 -2.00 18.65 -20.38
N HIS A 115 -1.44 19.80 -20.03
CA HIS A 115 0.01 20.01 -19.97
C HIS A 115 0.66 19.43 -18.69
N GLY A 116 -0.12 18.86 -17.77
CA GLY A 116 0.39 18.21 -16.56
C GLY A 116 0.83 19.16 -15.44
N TYR A 117 0.99 20.46 -15.72
CA TYR A 117 1.16 21.49 -14.69
C TYR A 117 -0.08 21.68 -13.83
N ILE A 118 0.11 21.79 -12.52
CA ILE A 118 -0.97 21.99 -11.55
C ILE A 118 -0.62 23.17 -10.66
N LYS A 119 -1.44 24.22 -10.66
CA LYS A 119 -1.30 25.34 -9.74
C LYS A 119 -1.71 24.91 -8.33
N LYS A 120 -0.82 25.11 -7.35
CA LYS A 120 -1.08 24.81 -5.94
C LYS A 120 -1.44 26.04 -5.12
N HIS A 121 -0.74 27.14 -5.36
CA HIS A 121 -0.88 28.37 -4.59
C HIS A 121 -0.60 29.59 -5.45
N ALA A 122 -1.27 30.69 -5.15
CA ALA A 122 -0.95 32.00 -5.69
C ALA A 122 -1.23 33.07 -4.64
N GLU A 123 -0.29 33.99 -4.48
CA GLU A 123 -0.41 35.13 -3.58
C GLU A 123 0.08 36.40 -4.27
N GLN A 124 -0.51 37.54 -3.92
CA GLN A 124 0.03 38.84 -4.33
C GLN A 124 1.38 39.06 -3.64
N TYR A 125 2.32 39.61 -4.40
CA TYR A 125 3.69 39.80 -3.96
C TYR A 125 4.20 41.16 -4.43
N ILE A 126 4.63 42.00 -3.49
CA ILE A 126 5.21 43.29 -3.79
C ILE A 126 6.73 43.13 -3.87
N TYR A 127 7.30 43.25 -5.06
CA TYR A 127 8.74 43.25 -5.27
C TYR A 127 9.31 44.64 -5.00
N LYS A 128 10.24 44.71 -4.04
CA LYS A 128 10.95 45.95 -3.67
C LYS A 128 12.24 46.07 -4.49
N PHE A 129 12.37 47.18 -5.20
CA PHE A 129 13.54 47.53 -6.02
C PHE A 129 14.16 48.83 -5.50
N THR A 130 15.48 48.86 -5.32
CA THR A 130 16.23 50.06 -4.96
C THR A 130 16.82 50.68 -6.23
N ASP A 131 16.38 51.89 -6.56
CA ASP A 131 16.90 52.65 -7.70
C ASP A 131 17.84 53.76 -7.22
N HIS A 132 18.92 53.98 -7.97
CA HIS A 132 19.92 54.99 -7.67
C HIS A 132 19.87 56.08 -8.73
N THR A 133 19.28 57.21 -8.39
CA THR A 133 19.21 58.37 -9.28
C THR A 133 20.23 59.41 -8.90
N VAL A 134 20.99 59.92 -9.88
CA VAL A 134 21.89 61.05 -9.67
C VAL A 134 21.18 62.32 -10.11
N VAL A 135 20.96 63.25 -9.18
CA VAL A 135 20.39 64.57 -9.45
C VAL A 135 21.39 65.61 -8.96
N ASN A 136 21.84 66.50 -9.86
CA ASN A 136 22.82 67.55 -9.56
C ASN A 136 24.10 67.03 -8.87
N GLY A 137 24.64 65.90 -9.35
CA GLY A 137 25.86 65.28 -8.80
C GLY A 137 25.70 64.55 -7.46
N ARG A 138 24.51 64.57 -6.84
CA ARG A 138 24.20 63.83 -5.61
C ARG A 138 23.44 62.54 -5.93
N ARG A 139 23.86 61.44 -5.30
CA ARG A 139 23.18 60.13 -5.40
C ARG A 139 22.02 60.08 -4.42
N PHE A 140 20.83 59.82 -4.93
CA PHE A 140 19.63 59.54 -4.14
C PHE A 140 19.27 58.06 -4.29
N THR A 141 18.94 57.43 -3.17
CA THR A 141 18.44 56.06 -3.12
C THR A 141 16.92 56.10 -3.01
N ASN A 142 16.22 55.68 -4.06
CA ASN A 142 14.77 55.64 -4.09
C ASN A 142 14.30 54.19 -4.00
N GLU A 143 13.36 53.93 -3.09
CA GLU A 143 12.69 52.64 -3.05
C GLU A 143 11.49 52.67 -4.01
N LYS A 144 11.40 51.64 -4.84
CA LYS A 144 10.33 51.44 -5.79
C LYS A 144 9.70 50.07 -5.53
N PHE A 145 8.40 49.99 -5.79
CA PHE A 145 7.62 48.78 -5.56
C PHE A 145 6.97 48.34 -6.88
N LEU A 146 6.89 47.04 -7.10
CA LEU A 146 6.24 46.43 -8.24
C LEU A 146 5.29 45.34 -7.74
N ASP A 147 4.02 45.45 -8.10
CA ASP A 147 3.01 44.46 -7.76
C ASP A 147 3.12 43.28 -8.72
N LEU A 148 3.40 42.10 -8.17
CA LEU A 148 3.56 40.84 -8.86
C LEU A 148 2.68 39.76 -8.23
N TRP A 149 2.64 38.61 -8.87
CA TRP A 149 2.06 37.38 -8.35
C TRP A 149 3.15 36.38 -8.07
N LYS A 150 3.12 35.81 -6.87
CA LYS A 150 3.95 34.67 -6.49
C LYS A 150 3.11 33.40 -6.55
N SER A 151 3.40 32.54 -7.52
CA SER A 151 2.67 31.29 -7.74
C SER A 151 3.55 30.08 -7.46
N ILE A 152 2.96 29.02 -6.91
CA ILE A 152 3.60 27.70 -6.76
C ILE A 152 2.88 26.73 -7.68
N VAL A 153 3.64 26.12 -8.57
CA VAL A 153 3.13 25.22 -9.61
C VAL A 153 3.88 23.90 -9.51
N GLN A 154 3.13 22.81 -9.49
CA GLN A 154 3.67 21.46 -9.62
C GLN A 154 3.87 21.14 -11.10
N SER A 155 5.05 20.63 -11.42
CA SER A 155 5.40 20.19 -12.76
C SER A 155 5.04 18.71 -12.95
N PRO A 156 4.93 18.24 -14.20
CA PRO A 156 4.78 16.82 -14.50
C PRO A 156 6.09 16.01 -14.34
N TYR A 157 7.19 16.64 -13.91
CA TYR A 157 8.52 16.03 -13.91
C TYR A 157 8.88 15.39 -12.56
N SER A 158 9.39 14.16 -12.61
CA SER A 158 9.86 13.38 -11.44
C SER A 158 11.13 13.95 -10.82
N LEU A 159 11.26 13.80 -9.50
CA LEU A 159 12.48 14.14 -8.74
C LEU A 159 13.72 13.33 -9.16
N GLU A 160 13.56 12.21 -9.87
CA GLU A 160 14.67 11.43 -10.44
C GLU A 160 15.49 12.23 -11.47
N ILE A 161 14.87 13.25 -12.08
CA ILE A 161 15.52 14.08 -13.09
C ILE A 161 16.30 15.20 -12.40
N SER A 162 17.57 15.39 -12.81
CA SER A 162 18.41 16.48 -12.31
C SER A 162 17.77 17.87 -12.50
N SER A 163 17.90 18.74 -11.50
CA SER A 163 17.32 20.09 -11.47
C SER A 163 17.61 20.93 -12.74
N ASN A 164 18.85 20.93 -13.24
CA ASN A 164 19.23 21.69 -14.45
C ASN A 164 18.43 21.24 -15.68
N LYS A 165 18.25 19.92 -15.84
CA LYS A 165 17.48 19.34 -16.93
C LYS A 165 16.00 19.68 -16.79
N VAL A 166 15.45 19.59 -15.58
CA VAL A 166 14.05 19.95 -15.31
C VAL A 166 13.77 21.42 -15.56
N LEU A 167 14.69 22.32 -15.17
CA LEU A 167 14.57 23.74 -15.49
C LEU A 167 14.49 23.97 -17.00
N SER A 168 15.32 23.28 -17.79
CA SER A 168 15.32 23.39 -19.26
C SER A 168 14.00 22.88 -19.87
N LEU A 169 13.43 21.80 -19.32
CA LEU A 169 12.15 21.27 -19.75
C LEU A 169 11.01 22.24 -19.43
N ILE A 170 10.95 22.72 -18.18
CA ILE A 170 9.94 23.67 -17.74
C ILE A 170 9.99 24.97 -18.55
N THR A 171 11.19 25.50 -18.80
CA THR A 171 11.32 26.74 -19.59
C THR A 171 10.90 26.55 -21.05
N ASN A 172 11.15 25.38 -21.64
CA ASN A 172 10.67 25.07 -22.99
C ASN A 172 9.14 24.92 -23.03
N ASP A 173 8.54 24.25 -22.04
CA ASP A 173 7.08 24.10 -21.96
C ASP A 173 6.39 25.44 -21.79
N LEU A 174 6.88 26.28 -20.88
CA LEU A 174 6.33 27.62 -20.65
C LEU A 174 6.45 28.51 -21.89
N LYS A 175 7.53 28.42 -22.68
CA LYS A 175 7.61 29.08 -24.00
C LYS A 175 6.53 28.59 -24.96
N SER A 176 6.22 27.29 -24.95
CA SER A 176 5.14 26.73 -25.78
C SER A 176 3.76 27.29 -25.39
N PHE A 177 3.58 27.65 -24.11
CA PHE A 177 2.39 28.35 -23.60
C PHE A 177 2.40 29.86 -23.88
N LYS A 178 3.36 30.35 -24.68
CA LYS A 178 3.55 31.78 -24.98
C LYS A 178 3.82 32.63 -23.73
N ILE A 179 4.43 32.02 -22.71
CA ILE A 179 4.87 32.74 -21.51
C ILE A 179 6.29 33.23 -21.75
N GLU A 180 6.50 34.53 -21.55
CA GLU A 180 7.79 35.16 -21.73
C GLU A 180 8.64 35.12 -20.45
N PHE A 181 9.95 35.10 -20.61
CA PHE A 181 10.91 35.11 -19.51
C PHE A 181 11.74 36.37 -19.54
N VAL A 182 11.77 37.06 -18.41
CA VAL A 182 12.62 38.22 -18.23
C VAL A 182 13.18 38.21 -16.82
N ASN A 183 14.47 37.91 -16.66
CA ASN A 183 15.04 37.84 -15.33
C ASN A 183 15.07 39.24 -14.68
N ILE A 184 14.44 39.38 -13.51
CA ILE A 184 14.44 40.64 -12.75
C ILE A 184 15.87 41.19 -12.57
N LYS A 185 16.85 40.30 -12.39
CA LYS A 185 18.25 40.69 -12.16
C LYS A 185 18.92 41.35 -13.37
N ASP A 186 18.39 41.14 -14.58
CA ASP A 186 18.96 41.72 -15.80
C ASP A 186 18.60 43.21 -15.94
N PHE A 187 17.67 43.72 -15.12
CA PHE A 187 17.26 45.11 -15.12
C PHE A 187 18.09 45.96 -14.16
N SER A 188 18.90 46.86 -14.74
CA SER A 188 19.75 47.79 -13.99
C SER A 188 18.99 48.98 -13.38
N THR A 189 17.81 49.33 -13.89
CA THR A 189 17.04 50.52 -13.47
C THR A 189 15.54 50.25 -13.47
N TRP A 190 14.82 50.91 -12.57
CA TRP A 190 13.37 50.72 -12.40
C TRP A 190 12.60 51.05 -13.68
N ASN A 191 13.01 52.09 -14.42
CA ASN A 191 12.36 52.49 -15.67
C ASN A 191 12.31 51.36 -16.70
N LYS A 192 13.35 50.53 -16.82
CA LYS A 192 13.34 49.41 -17.77
C LYS A 192 12.38 48.30 -17.35
N LEU A 193 12.32 48.01 -16.06
CA LEU A 193 11.44 46.99 -15.49
C LEU A 193 9.97 47.43 -15.52
N SER A 194 9.67 48.68 -15.16
CA SER A 194 8.32 49.22 -15.16
C SER A 194 7.74 49.34 -16.57
N LEU A 195 8.52 49.82 -17.55
CA LEU A 195 8.08 49.82 -18.96
C LEU A 195 7.71 48.42 -19.46
N PHE A 196 8.45 47.39 -19.03
CA PHE A 196 8.13 46.00 -19.43
C PHE A 196 6.86 45.48 -18.75
N SER A 197 6.65 45.82 -17.47
CA SER A 197 5.49 45.36 -16.71
C SER A 197 4.18 46.02 -17.14
N TYR A 198 4.19 47.31 -17.50
CA TYR A 198 2.97 48.07 -17.84
C TYR A 198 2.62 48.05 -19.33
N ASN A 199 3.57 47.83 -20.23
CA ASN A 199 3.29 47.80 -21.67
C ASN A 199 2.95 46.40 -22.21
N LYS A 200 3.19 45.33 -21.44
CA LYS A 200 2.90 43.94 -21.81
C LYS A 200 1.74 43.34 -21.00
N LEU A 201 0.65 44.08 -20.87
CA LEU A 201 -0.53 43.64 -20.11
C LEU A 201 -1.17 42.36 -20.67
N ASP A 202 -1.03 42.10 -21.98
CA ASP A 202 -1.67 40.95 -22.64
C ASP A 202 -0.82 39.67 -22.64
N SER A 203 0.42 39.73 -22.14
CA SER A 203 1.32 38.57 -22.08
C SER A 203 1.77 38.27 -20.66
N ILE A 204 1.79 36.99 -20.32
CA ILE A 204 2.33 36.52 -19.05
C ILE A 204 3.86 36.63 -19.11
N VAL A 205 4.43 37.42 -18.22
CA VAL A 205 5.87 37.60 -18.07
C VAL A 205 6.30 37.00 -16.75
N ILE A 206 7.26 36.07 -16.82
CA ILE A 206 7.91 35.46 -15.67
C ILE A 206 9.22 36.17 -15.39
N TYR A 207 9.33 36.63 -14.15
CA TYR A 207 10.42 37.44 -13.65
C TYR A 207 11.51 36.68 -12.91
N GLU A 208 11.11 35.61 -12.22
CA GLU A 208 12.00 34.75 -11.46
C GLU A 208 11.37 33.35 -11.37
N ILE A 209 12.19 32.31 -11.51
CA ILE A 209 11.79 30.91 -11.24
C ILE A 209 12.72 30.34 -10.18
N LYS A 210 12.14 29.69 -9.18
CA LYS A 210 12.86 28.90 -8.18
C LYS A 210 12.31 27.49 -8.16
N LEU A 211 13.16 26.50 -8.46
CA LEU A 211 12.79 25.10 -8.32
C LEU A 211 12.69 24.72 -6.84
N LYS A 212 11.74 23.84 -6.53
CA LYS A 212 11.51 23.26 -5.21
C LYS A 212 11.22 21.78 -5.37
N GLU A 213 11.71 20.98 -4.44
CA GLU A 213 11.43 19.55 -4.41
C GLU A 213 10.15 19.32 -3.61
N ASN A 214 9.21 18.55 -4.17
CA ASN A 214 8.04 18.09 -3.43
C ASN A 214 8.16 16.58 -3.19
N LEU A 215 8.66 16.23 -2.00
CA LEU A 215 8.88 14.86 -1.57
C LEU A 215 7.57 14.07 -1.38
N LYS A 216 6.43 14.74 -1.18
CA LYS A 216 5.14 14.07 -0.97
C LYS A 216 4.62 13.45 -2.26
N ASP A 217 4.65 14.21 -3.34
CA ASP A 217 4.16 13.76 -4.65
C ASP A 217 5.30 13.20 -5.54
N TYR A 218 6.55 13.28 -5.06
CA TYR A 218 7.77 12.86 -5.76
C TYR A 218 7.97 13.56 -7.13
N LEU A 219 7.53 14.82 -7.21
CA LEU A 219 7.58 15.66 -8.40
C LEU A 219 8.29 16.98 -8.10
N TRP A 220 8.83 17.61 -9.15
CA TRP A 220 9.37 18.96 -9.06
C TRP A 220 8.25 20.00 -9.00
N GLU A 221 8.43 20.98 -8.14
CA GLU A 221 7.64 22.21 -8.09
C GLU A 221 8.52 23.39 -8.48
N PHE A 222 7.87 24.48 -8.89
CA PHE A 222 8.55 25.73 -9.10
C PHE A 222 7.71 26.88 -8.59
N GLN A 223 8.39 27.80 -7.92
CA GLN A 223 7.85 29.08 -7.52
C GLN A 223 8.19 30.10 -8.59
N VAL A 224 7.19 30.89 -8.99
CA VAL A 224 7.31 31.90 -10.03
C VAL A 224 6.88 33.25 -9.51
N LEU A 225 7.62 34.29 -9.89
CA LEU A 225 7.14 35.67 -9.84
C LEU A 225 6.68 36.09 -11.24
N SER A 226 5.44 36.55 -11.38
CA SER A 226 4.86 36.97 -12.66
C SER A 226 4.06 38.26 -12.56
N ASN A 227 3.88 38.96 -13.68
CA ASN A 227 3.04 40.17 -13.73
C ASN A 227 1.55 39.87 -13.47
N ILE A 228 1.08 38.70 -13.90
CA ILE A 228 -0.32 38.25 -13.77
C ILE A 228 -0.33 36.90 -13.07
N GLN A 229 -1.43 36.59 -12.41
CA GLN A 229 -1.67 35.28 -11.85
C GLN A 229 -1.61 34.19 -12.94
N LEU A 230 -0.77 33.18 -12.72
CA LEU A 230 -0.68 32.03 -13.63
C LEU A 230 -1.90 31.13 -13.47
N ASP A 231 -2.55 30.80 -14.57
CA ASP A 231 -3.62 29.80 -14.62
C ASP A 231 -3.20 28.68 -15.57
N PHE A 232 -3.08 27.47 -15.00
CA PHE A 232 -2.74 26.20 -15.65
C PHE A 232 -3.93 25.26 -15.50
#